data_AF-A0A8B6BRU9-F1
#
_entry.id   AF-A0A8B6BRU9-F1
#
_cell.length_a   1.000
_cell.length_b   1.000
_cell.length_c   1.000
_cell.angle_alpha   90.00
_cell.angle_beta   90.00
_cell.angle_gamma   90.00
#
_symmetry.space_group_name_H-M   'P 1'
#
loop_
_entity.id
_entity.type
_entity.pdbx_description
1 polymer ?
#
loop_
_entity_poly.entity_id
_entity_poly.type
_entity_poly.pdbx_seq_one_letter_code
_entity_poly.pdbx_strand_id
1 'polypeptide(L)'
;SNIDDSSAMLPEELKTISDDISYIELTVTVVEDILKIVNPTKASGPDFISPKLLKEASSVLKYPLCKLFNLSLSTSTFPDEWKRANVTPVYKNSKPNDVKNYRPISLLSVISKCMERSVYKHVYNHYMRHYILTKNQSGFQRLIN
;
A
#
# COMPACT_ATOMS: atom_id res chain seq x y z
N SER A 1 23.32 3.33 -12.29
CA SER A 1 23.86 2.63 -11.10
C SER A 1 24.94 1.69 -11.62
N ASN A 2 26.15 1.75 -11.06
CA ASN A 2 27.25 0.87 -11.44
C ASN A 2 27.33 -0.29 -10.45
N ILE A 3 26.24 -1.04 -10.32
CA ILE A 3 26.24 -2.25 -9.48
C ILE A 3 26.62 -3.40 -10.42
N ASP A 4 27.79 -3.99 -10.18
CA ASP A 4 28.23 -5.22 -10.84
C ASP A 4 27.57 -6.41 -10.12
N ASP A 5 26.63 -7.05 -10.81
CA ASP A 5 25.86 -8.20 -10.35
C ASP A 5 26.31 -9.51 -11.01
N SER A 6 27.44 -9.49 -11.75
CA SER A 6 27.96 -10.68 -12.44
C SER A 6 28.32 -11.84 -11.51
N SER A 7 28.60 -11.55 -10.23
CA SER A 7 28.82 -12.54 -9.17
C SER A 7 27.63 -12.72 -8.22
N ALA A 8 26.47 -12.11 -8.50
CA ALA A 8 25.31 -12.25 -7.66
C ALA A 8 24.73 -13.67 -7.78
N MET A 9 24.78 -14.42 -6.68
CA MET A 9 24.07 -15.70 -6.61
C MET A 9 22.62 -15.45 -6.23
N LEU A 10 21.69 -16.12 -6.92
CA LEU A 10 20.30 -16.16 -6.49
C LEU A 10 20.22 -16.76 -5.08
N PRO A 11 19.30 -16.29 -4.23
CA PRO A 11 19.03 -16.95 -2.96
C PRO A 11 18.72 -18.43 -3.16
N GLU A 12 19.04 -19.27 -2.17
CA GLU A 12 18.57 -20.66 -2.11
C GLU A 12 17.07 -20.73 -2.41
N GLU A 13 16.64 -21.82 -3.09
CA GLU A 13 15.27 -21.99 -3.55
C GLU A 13 14.25 -21.55 -2.49
N LEU A 14 13.36 -20.65 -2.88
CA LEU A 14 12.28 -20.18 -2.02
C LEU A 14 11.48 -21.40 -1.56
N LYS A 15 11.31 -21.54 -0.24
CA LYS A 15 10.48 -22.59 0.34
C LYS A 15 9.09 -22.52 -0.29
N THR A 16 8.72 -23.54 -1.06
CA THR A 16 7.32 -23.78 -1.41
C THR A 16 6.55 -24.11 -0.15
N ILE A 17 5.67 -23.20 0.23
CA ILE A 17 4.74 -23.33 1.36
C ILE A 17 3.44 -23.94 0.82
N SER A 18 2.83 -24.84 1.57
CA SER A 18 1.53 -25.41 1.20
C SER A 18 0.34 -24.54 1.63
N ASP A 19 0.56 -23.54 2.48
CA ASP A 19 -0.47 -22.65 3.02
C ASP A 19 -0.56 -21.41 2.13
N ASP A 20 -1.62 -21.31 1.33
CA ASP A 20 -1.86 -20.19 0.40
C ASP A 20 -2.86 -19.19 0.99
N ILE A 21 -2.70 -17.91 0.63
CA ILE A 21 -3.65 -16.85 1.00
C ILE A 21 -4.87 -16.92 0.07
N SER A 22 -5.70 -17.94 0.28
CA SER A 22 -6.89 -18.17 -0.54
C SER A 22 -8.01 -17.15 -0.30
N TYR A 23 -8.06 -16.54 0.89
CA TYR A 23 -9.13 -15.63 1.28
C TYR A 23 -8.64 -14.58 2.30
N ILE A 24 -9.11 -13.34 2.13
CA ILE A 24 -8.87 -12.23 3.05
C ILE A 24 -10.21 -11.65 3.45
N GLU A 25 -10.48 -11.64 4.76
CA GLU A 25 -11.61 -10.93 5.34
C GLU A 25 -11.10 -9.83 6.27
N LEU A 26 -11.54 -8.61 5.98
CA LEU A 26 -11.21 -7.46 6.79
C LEU A 26 -12.25 -7.30 7.91
N THR A 27 -11.77 -7.04 9.12
CA THR A 27 -12.64 -6.70 10.24
C THR A 27 -12.81 -5.19 10.36
N VAL A 28 -13.93 -4.76 10.96
CA VAL A 28 -14.18 -3.34 11.24
C VAL A 28 -13.07 -2.69 12.08
N THR A 29 -12.45 -3.46 12.99
CA THR A 29 -11.34 -3.01 13.82
C THR A 29 -10.10 -2.73 12.98
N VAL A 30 -9.75 -3.65 12.06
CA VAL A 30 -8.61 -3.45 11.14
C VAL A 30 -8.82 -2.20 10.29
N VAL A 31 -10.02 -2.00 9.75
CA VAL A 31 -10.33 -0.82 8.93
C VAL A 31 -10.24 0.46 9.76
N GLU A 32 -10.79 0.47 10.98
CA GLU A 32 -10.69 1.62 11.89
C GLU A 32 -9.24 1.97 12.24
N ASP A 33 -8.41 0.98 12.56
CA ASP A 33 -6.99 1.19 12.87
C ASP A 33 -6.25 1.82 11.69
N ILE A 34 -6.54 1.35 10.46
CA ILE A 34 -5.96 1.93 9.25
C ILE A 34 -6.39 3.38 9.06
N LEU A 35 -7.67 3.70 9.26
CA LEU A 35 -8.18 5.07 9.14
C LEU A 35 -7.52 6.01 10.17
N LYS A 36 -7.31 5.56 11.40
CA LYS A 36 -6.68 6.35 12.48
C LYS A 36 -5.23 6.72 12.20
N ILE A 37 -4.50 5.89 11.46
CA ILE A 37 -3.08 6.13 11.13
C ILE A 37 -2.89 6.89 9.81
N VAL A 38 -3.96 7.21 9.09
CA VAL A 38 -3.89 8.09 7.92
C VAL A 38 -3.27 9.43 8.32
N ASN A 39 -2.34 9.95 7.51
CA ASN A 39 -1.74 11.25 7.74
C ASN A 39 -2.71 12.35 7.26
N PRO A 40 -3.28 13.17 8.17
CA PRO A 40 -4.33 14.15 7.84
C PRO A 40 -3.83 15.31 6.97
N THR A 41 -2.51 15.52 6.85
CA THR A 41 -1.93 16.64 6.07
C THR A 41 -1.59 16.28 4.63
N LYS A 42 -1.81 15.02 4.22
CA LYS A 42 -1.56 14.59 2.85
C LYS A 42 -2.64 15.11 1.89
N ALA A 43 -2.30 15.19 0.61
CA ALA A 43 -3.23 15.60 -0.43
C ALA A 43 -4.27 14.50 -0.73
N SER A 44 -5.48 14.91 -1.10
CA SER A 44 -6.52 14.01 -1.62
C SER A 44 -6.20 13.54 -3.04
N GLY A 45 -6.80 12.43 -3.45
CA GLY A 45 -6.81 11.97 -4.84
C GLY A 45 -7.88 12.68 -5.68
N PRO A 46 -8.20 12.15 -6.87
CA PRO A 46 -9.23 12.71 -7.77
C PRO A 46 -10.64 12.70 -7.19
N ASP A 47 -10.88 11.95 -6.11
CA ASP A 47 -12.18 11.89 -5.41
C ASP A 47 -12.39 13.03 -4.42
N PHE A 48 -11.36 13.87 -4.18
CA PHE A 48 -11.35 14.98 -3.25
C PHE A 48 -11.63 14.62 -1.78
N ILE A 49 -11.64 13.33 -1.43
CA ILE A 49 -11.89 12.88 -0.07
C ILE A 49 -10.66 13.14 0.79
N SER A 50 -10.82 14.03 1.79
CA SER A 50 -9.73 14.45 2.66
C SER A 50 -9.25 13.30 3.57
N PRO A 51 -7.93 13.09 3.70
CA PRO A 51 -7.40 12.16 4.70
C PRO A 51 -7.79 12.55 6.13
N LYS A 52 -7.93 13.84 6.42
CA LYS A 52 -8.39 14.35 7.72
C LYS A 52 -9.82 13.89 8.01
N LEU A 53 -10.73 14.02 7.04
CA LEU A 53 -12.11 13.54 7.18
C LEU A 53 -12.15 12.06 7.54
N LEU A 54 -11.39 11.23 6.81
CA LEU A 54 -11.36 9.78 7.04
C LEU A 54 -10.86 9.41 8.44
N LYS A 55 -9.86 10.14 8.95
CA LYS A 55 -9.30 9.94 10.27
C LYS A 55 -10.25 10.37 11.39
N GLU A 56 -10.82 11.57 11.30
CA GLU A 56 -11.72 12.11 12.33
C GLU A 56 -13.06 11.34 12.37
N ALA A 57 -13.56 10.90 11.21
CA ALA A 57 -14.80 10.14 11.10
C ALA A 57 -14.59 8.61 11.15
N SER A 58 -13.43 8.13 11.60
CA SER A 58 -13.08 6.69 11.52
C SER A 58 -14.08 5.78 12.24
N SER A 59 -14.62 6.22 13.38
CA SER A 59 -15.56 5.46 14.20
C SER A 59 -16.87 5.16 13.47
N VAL A 60 -17.29 6.06 12.57
CA VAL A 60 -18.52 5.92 11.77
C VAL A 60 -18.20 5.26 10.44
N LEU A 61 -17.13 5.68 9.76
CA LEU A 61 -16.78 5.20 8.42
C LEU A 61 -16.25 3.77 8.39
N LYS A 62 -15.76 3.22 9.52
CA LYS A 62 -15.24 1.84 9.58
C LYS A 62 -16.24 0.80 9.09
N TYR A 63 -17.53 0.97 9.39
CA TYR A 63 -18.57 0.01 9.02
C TYR A 63 -18.83 -0.03 7.51
N PRO A 64 -19.20 1.09 6.84
CA PRO A 64 -19.43 1.08 5.40
C PRO A 64 -18.16 0.75 4.61
N LEU A 65 -16.99 1.23 5.03
CA LEU A 65 -15.73 0.94 4.34
C LEU A 65 -15.32 -0.53 4.47
N CYS A 66 -15.50 -1.14 5.64
CA CYS A 66 -15.25 -2.57 5.81
C CYS A 66 -16.14 -3.42 4.88
N LYS A 67 -17.44 -3.10 4.82
CA LYS A 67 -18.37 -3.76 3.89
C LYS A 67 -17.95 -3.58 2.44
N LEU A 68 -17.56 -2.36 2.05
CA LEU A 68 -17.12 -2.05 0.69
C LEU A 68 -15.84 -2.79 0.32
N PHE A 69 -14.86 -2.84 1.22
CA PHE A 69 -13.58 -3.53 0.96
C PHE A 69 -13.78 -5.04 0.84
N ASN A 70 -14.56 -5.66 1.73
CA ASN A 70 -14.86 -7.09 1.65
C ASN A 70 -15.71 -7.42 0.41
N LEU A 71 -16.60 -6.52 -0.02
CA LEU A 71 -17.32 -6.68 -1.28
C LEU A 71 -16.34 -6.67 -2.46
N SER A 72 -15.41 -5.72 -2.49
CA SER A 72 -14.37 -5.64 -3.53
C SER A 72 -13.49 -6.90 -3.57
N LEU A 73 -13.08 -7.43 -2.40
CA LEU A 73 -12.30 -8.66 -2.30
C LEU A 73 -13.08 -9.90 -2.77
N SER A 74 -14.30 -10.10 -2.25
CA SER A 74 -15.13 -11.26 -2.59
C SER A 74 -15.56 -11.31 -4.06
N THR A 75 -15.74 -10.14 -4.69
CA THR A 75 -16.06 -10.02 -6.12
C THR A 75 -14.83 -9.93 -7.01
N SER A 76 -13.62 -9.97 -6.44
CA SER A 76 -12.35 -9.72 -7.16
C SER A 76 -12.38 -8.45 -8.02
N THR A 77 -13.15 -7.45 -7.61
CA THR A 77 -13.43 -6.25 -8.40
C THR A 77 -12.94 -5.02 -7.66
N PHE A 78 -11.87 -4.41 -8.16
CA PHE A 78 -11.36 -3.15 -7.64
C PHE A 78 -12.04 -1.97 -8.35
N PRO A 79 -12.61 -0.99 -7.62
CA PRO A 79 -13.31 0.15 -8.22
C PRO A 79 -12.46 0.92 -9.22
N ASP A 80 -13.01 1.27 -10.38
CA ASP A 80 -12.30 2.03 -11.41
C ASP A 80 -11.95 3.45 -10.94
N GLU A 81 -12.79 4.04 -10.10
CA GLU A 81 -12.54 5.28 -9.38
C GLU A 81 -11.21 5.27 -8.63
N TRP A 82 -10.88 4.14 -8.01
CA TRP A 82 -9.69 4.00 -7.18
C TRP A 82 -8.43 3.75 -7.99
N LYS A 83 -8.56 3.37 -9.26
CA LYS A 83 -7.44 3.23 -10.21
C LYS A 83 -7.00 4.59 -10.78
N ARG A 84 -7.81 5.63 -10.66
CA ARG A 84 -7.48 6.98 -11.15
C ARG A 84 -6.56 7.72 -10.19
N ALA A 85 -5.61 8.47 -10.73
CA ALA A 85 -4.68 9.30 -9.96
C ALA A 85 -4.47 10.67 -10.60
N ASN A 86 -4.26 11.69 -9.74
CA ASN A 86 -3.69 12.96 -10.18
C ASN A 86 -2.17 12.80 -10.21
N VAL A 87 -1.55 13.00 -11.36
CA VAL A 87 -0.10 12.89 -11.52
C VAL A 87 0.53 14.26 -11.40
N THR A 88 1.38 14.47 -10.40
CA THR A 88 2.10 15.72 -10.17
C THR A 88 3.61 15.51 -10.29
N PRO A 89 4.33 16.29 -11.11
CA PRO A 89 5.78 16.24 -11.16
C PRO A 89 6.39 16.85 -9.89
N VAL A 90 7.23 16.10 -9.19
CA VAL A 90 7.99 16.57 -8.03
C VAL A 90 9.46 16.63 -8.37
N TYR A 91 10.04 17.79 -8.08
CA TYR A 91 11.45 18.06 -8.34
C TYR A 91 12.35 17.18 -7.46
N LYS A 92 13.30 16.47 -8.07
CA LYS A 92 14.17 15.51 -7.40
C LYS A 92 15.46 16.15 -6.86
N ASN A 93 16.10 17.03 -7.63
CA ASN A 93 17.31 17.87 -7.39
C ASN A 93 18.01 18.20 -8.74
N SER A 94 18.90 19.23 -8.78
CA SER A 94 19.71 19.75 -9.91
C SER A 94 19.20 21.00 -10.70
N LYS A 95 18.87 20.88 -12.00
CA LYS A 95 18.45 22.00 -12.86
C LYS A 95 16.92 21.98 -13.02
N PRO A 96 16.18 22.97 -12.48
CA PRO A 96 14.71 23.01 -12.60
C PRO A 96 14.19 23.10 -14.04
N ASN A 97 15.01 23.57 -14.97
CA ASN A 97 14.61 23.73 -16.38
C ASN A 97 14.75 22.44 -17.20
N ASP A 98 15.30 21.36 -16.62
CA ASP A 98 15.39 20.06 -17.29
C ASP A 98 14.32 19.12 -16.73
N VAL A 99 13.36 18.76 -17.58
CA VAL A 99 12.23 17.87 -17.26
C VAL A 99 12.68 16.51 -16.69
N LYS A 100 13.89 16.04 -17.03
CA LYS A 100 14.45 14.77 -16.52
C LYS A 100 14.70 14.80 -15.02
N ASN A 101 14.70 15.99 -14.39
CA ASN A 101 14.92 16.17 -12.97
C ASN A 101 13.63 16.14 -12.13
N TYR A 102 12.49 15.86 -12.76
CA TYR A 102 11.22 15.67 -12.08
C TYR A 102 10.84 14.19 -12.04
N ARG A 103 10.19 13.79 -10.95
CA ARG A 103 9.59 12.47 -10.80
C ARG A 103 8.07 12.62 -10.79
N PRO A 104 7.32 11.84 -11.58
CA PRO A 104 5.88 11.81 -11.43
C PRO A 104 5.52 11.18 -10.08
N ILE A 105 4.58 11.79 -9.36
CA ILE A 105 3.95 11.22 -8.18
C ILE A 105 2.46 11.10 -8.43
N SER A 106 1.93 9.89 -8.26
CA SER A 106 0.50 9.59 -8.37
C SER A 106 -0.21 9.80 -7.04
N LEU A 107 -1.13 10.76 -7.00
CA LEU A 107 -2.05 10.98 -5.90
C LEU A 107 -3.32 10.16 -6.16
N LEU A 108 -3.36 8.95 -5.61
CA LEU A 108 -4.54 8.07 -5.61
C LEU A 108 -5.54 8.46 -4.51
N SER A 109 -6.78 7.96 -4.63
CA SER A 109 -7.79 8.00 -3.56
C SER A 109 -7.20 7.55 -2.22
N VAL A 110 -7.53 8.26 -1.14
CA VAL A 110 -7.09 7.88 0.20
C VAL A 110 -7.80 6.60 0.65
N ILE A 111 -9.04 6.39 0.21
CA ILE A 111 -9.82 5.18 0.51
C ILE A 111 -9.18 3.96 -0.16
N SER A 112 -8.75 4.08 -1.43
CA SER A 112 -7.95 3.07 -2.14
C SER A 112 -6.74 2.63 -1.32
N LYS A 113 -5.94 3.61 -0.86
CA LYS A 113 -4.74 3.36 -0.04
C LYS A 113 -5.07 2.69 1.28
N CYS A 114 -6.22 3.01 1.89
CA CYS A 114 -6.67 2.32 3.10
C CYS A 114 -6.95 0.84 2.82
N MET A 115 -7.66 0.52 1.74
CA MET A 115 -7.91 -0.88 1.34
C MET A 115 -6.60 -1.63 1.06
N GLU A 116 -5.71 -1.04 0.26
CA GLU A 116 -4.39 -1.60 -0.05
C GLU A 116 -3.60 -1.89 1.24
N ARG A 117 -3.63 -0.95 2.20
CA ARG A 117 -2.92 -1.10 3.47
C ARG A 117 -3.56 -2.16 4.37
N SER A 118 -4.88 -2.31 4.34
CA SER A 118 -5.59 -3.40 5.01
C SER A 118 -5.14 -4.75 4.45
N VAL A 119 -5.18 -4.95 3.13
CA VAL A 119 -4.72 -6.19 2.47
C VAL A 119 -3.24 -6.44 2.72
N TYR A 120 -2.40 -5.42 2.59
CA TYR A 120 -0.96 -5.49 2.88
C TYR A 120 -0.68 -6.07 4.26
N LYS A 121 -1.45 -5.68 5.29
CA LYS A 121 -1.26 -6.21 6.65
C LYS A 121 -1.43 -7.73 6.70
N HIS A 122 -2.40 -8.28 5.97
CA HIS A 122 -2.61 -9.73 5.92
C HIS A 122 -1.48 -10.42 5.16
N VAL A 123 -1.16 -9.94 3.95
CA VAL A 123 -0.11 -10.52 3.10
C VAL A 123 1.25 -10.46 3.78
N TYR A 124 1.63 -9.29 4.31
CA TYR A 124 2.91 -9.11 4.99
C TYR A 124 3.03 -10.01 6.22
N ASN A 125 1.97 -10.13 7.04
CA ASN A 125 2.00 -11.01 8.21
C ASN A 125 2.13 -12.49 7.83
N HIS A 126 1.47 -12.93 6.76
CA HIS A 126 1.68 -14.28 6.22
C HIS A 126 3.14 -14.45 5.77
N TYR A 127 3.70 -13.48 5.04
CA TYR A 127 5.08 -13.56 4.55
C TYR A 127 6.10 -13.63 5.68
N MET A 128 5.88 -12.88 6.76
CA MET A 128 6.70 -12.93 7.96
C MET A 128 6.56 -14.26 8.71
N ARG A 129 5.33 -14.74 8.90
CA ARG A 129 5.06 -16.00 9.62
C ARG A 129 5.72 -17.20 8.96
N HIS A 130 5.74 -17.23 7.63
CA HIS A 130 6.29 -18.34 6.85
C HIS A 130 7.73 -18.12 6.41
N TYR A 131 8.41 -17.05 6.88
CA TYR A 131 9.78 -16.69 6.52
C TYR A 131 10.01 -16.65 5.00
N ILE A 132 9.02 -16.14 4.25
CA ILE A 132 9.07 -16.05 2.78
C ILE A 132 10.11 -15.03 2.34
N LEU A 133 10.22 -13.91 3.06
CA LEU A 133 11.20 -12.87 2.73
C LEU A 133 12.61 -13.29 3.16
N THR A 134 13.57 -13.18 2.26
CA THR A 134 14.99 -13.42 2.56
C THR A 134 15.50 -12.42 3.60
N LYS A 135 16.47 -12.86 4.42
CA LYS A 135 17.22 -12.00 5.35
C LYS A 135 17.95 -10.83 4.66
N ASN A 136 18.21 -10.96 3.36
CA ASN A 136 18.90 -9.94 2.56
C ASN A 136 17.96 -8.88 1.97
N GLN A 137 16.64 -9.02 2.14
CA GLN A 137 15.68 -8.04 1.67
C GLN A 137 15.68 -6.82 2.62
N SER A 138 16.28 -5.70 2.21
CA SER A 138 16.36 -4.49 3.04
C SER A 138 15.32 -3.43 2.67
N GLY A 139 14.89 -3.39 1.40
CA GLY A 139 13.91 -2.44 0.91
C GLY A 139 12.49 -2.75 1.37
N PHE A 140 11.73 -1.71 1.74
CA PHE A 140 10.29 -1.80 2.03
C PHE A 140 9.89 -2.77 3.16
N GLN A 141 10.84 -3.14 4.02
CA GLN A 141 10.56 -3.89 5.24
C GLN A 141 10.27 -2.97 6.42
N ARG A 142 9.53 -3.47 7.42
CA ARG A 142 9.43 -2.77 8.70
C ARG A 142 10.80 -2.80 9.38
N LEU A 143 11.33 -1.64 9.77
CA LEU A 143 12.54 -1.57 10.60
C LEU A 143 12.25 -2.30 11.92
N ILE A 144 13.04 -3.33 12.21
CA ILE A 144 13.05 -4.01 13.51
C ILE A 144 14.05 -3.22 14.35
N ASN A 145 13.56 -2.42 15.30
CA ASN A 145 14.38 -1.84 16.36
C ASN A 145 14.42 -2.81 17.55
#